data_AF-A0A222FMT7-F1
#
_entry.id   AF-A0A222FMT7-F1
#
_cell.length_a   1.000
_cell.length_b   1.000
_cell.length_c   1.000
_cell.angle_alpha   90.00
_cell.angle_beta   90.00
_cell.angle_gamma   90.00
#
_symmetry.space_group_name_H-M   'P 1'
#
loop_
_entity.id
_entity.type
_entity.pdbx_description
1 polymer ?
#
loop_
_entity_poly.entity_id
_entity_poly.type
_entity_poly.pdbx_seq_one_letter_code
_entity_poly.pdbx_strand_id
1 'polypeptide(L)'
;MSVQPEDRITIDMFAPRGPGRPRSNPYDRSLQCRVNKRSQRRRDKARGLKRVEVKLPDHVIEHLDAACEQLNLNRAEVIELSLRHWLHLGED
;
A
#
# COMPACT_ATOMS: atom_id res chain seq x y z
N MET A 1 -15.92 46.10 7.93
CA MET A 1 -16.69 45.13 7.15
C MET A 1 -17.23 44.09 8.11
N SER A 2 -18.54 44.15 8.42
CA SER A 2 -19.20 43.20 9.33
C SER A 2 -19.28 41.83 8.65
N VAL A 3 -18.66 40.81 9.25
CA VAL A 3 -18.78 39.43 8.77
C VAL A 3 -20.16 38.94 9.20
N GLN A 4 -21.05 38.77 8.23
CA GLN A 4 -22.36 38.16 8.45
C GLN A 4 -22.13 36.70 8.89
N PRO A 5 -22.65 36.27 10.06
CA PRO A 5 -22.55 34.87 10.46
C PRO A 5 -23.38 34.03 9.50
N GLU A 6 -22.76 33.02 8.90
CA GLU A 6 -23.42 32.05 8.03
C GLU A 6 -24.59 31.41 8.80
N ASP A 7 -25.79 31.49 8.23
CA ASP A 7 -27.01 31.00 8.86
C ASP A 7 -27.02 29.46 8.86
N ARG A 8 -26.42 28.85 9.89
CA ARG A 8 -26.15 27.39 9.98
C ARG A 8 -27.41 26.53 10.09
N ILE A 9 -28.58 27.14 10.23
CA ILE A 9 -29.84 26.46 10.53
C ILE A 9 -30.67 26.21 9.26
N THR A 10 -30.42 26.97 8.18
CA THR A 10 -31.15 26.83 6.93
C THR A 10 -30.41 25.85 6.02
N ILE A 11 -31.03 24.70 5.73
CA ILE A 11 -30.54 23.79 4.70
C ILE A 11 -30.55 24.52 3.36
N ASP A 12 -29.37 24.78 2.80
CA ASP A 12 -29.23 25.36 1.47
C ASP A 12 -29.73 24.36 0.42
N MET A 13 -30.96 24.59 -0.07
CA MET A 13 -31.61 23.77 -1.09
C MET A 13 -30.97 23.93 -2.49
N PHE A 14 -30.10 24.92 -2.68
CA PHE A 14 -29.43 25.21 -3.94
C PHE A 14 -27.94 24.85 -3.93
N ALA A 15 -27.40 24.40 -2.79
CA ALA A 15 -26.03 23.90 -2.72
C ALA A 15 -25.86 22.66 -3.63
N PRO A 16 -24.81 22.62 -4.47
CA PRO A 16 -24.51 21.42 -5.24
C PRO A 16 -24.28 20.26 -4.28
N ARG A 17 -24.92 19.12 -4.54
CA ARG A 17 -24.74 17.90 -3.73
C ARG A 17 -23.25 17.57 -3.67
N GLY A 18 -22.66 17.63 -2.47
CA GLY A 18 -21.28 17.24 -2.25
C GLY A 18 -21.04 15.81 -2.76
N PRO A 19 -19.81 15.48 -3.18
CA PRO A 19 -19.47 14.13 -3.63
C PRO A 19 -19.91 13.14 -2.56
N GLY A 20 -20.95 12.35 -2.89
CA GLY A 20 -21.51 11.38 -1.97
C GLY A 20 -20.47 10.34 -1.56
N ARG A 21 -20.77 9.59 -0.48
CA ARG A 21 -19.95 8.44 -0.06
C ARG A 21 -19.63 7.57 -1.28
N PRO A 22 -18.35 7.25 -1.55
CA PRO A 22 -17.98 6.42 -2.68
C PRO A 22 -18.82 5.15 -2.66
N ARG A 23 -19.53 4.89 -3.75
CA ARG A 23 -20.26 3.63 -3.92
C ARG A 23 -19.29 2.49 -3.62
N SER A 24 -19.72 1.53 -2.81
CA SER A 24 -19.07 0.22 -2.73
C SER A 24 -18.64 -0.20 -4.14
N ASN A 25 -17.42 -0.71 -4.27
CA ASN A 25 -16.83 -1.02 -5.58
C ASN A 25 -17.87 -1.73 -6.46
N PRO A 26 -18.12 -1.25 -7.70
CA PRO A 26 -19.15 -1.81 -8.58
C PRO A 26 -18.90 -3.28 -8.94
N TYR A 27 -17.70 -3.78 -8.70
CA TYR A 27 -17.34 -5.17 -8.93
C TYR A 27 -17.52 -6.02 -7.68
N ASP A 28 -17.96 -7.26 -7.89
CA ASP A 28 -17.89 -8.31 -6.89
C ASP A 28 -16.47 -8.47 -6.32
N ARG A 29 -16.35 -8.93 -5.07
CA ARG A 29 -15.09 -9.01 -4.33
C ARG A 29 -14.04 -9.83 -5.08
N SER A 30 -14.45 -10.92 -5.73
CA SER A 30 -13.57 -11.77 -6.53
C SER A 30 -12.93 -11.02 -7.71
N LEU A 31 -13.71 -10.20 -8.41
CA LEU A 31 -13.28 -9.38 -9.53
C LEU A 31 -12.45 -8.18 -9.04
N GLN A 32 -12.84 -7.55 -7.93
CA GLN A 32 -12.07 -6.50 -7.28
C GLN A 32 -10.66 -6.97 -6.94
N CYS A 33 -10.51 -8.14 -6.30
CA CYS A 33 -9.20 -8.71 -5.96
C CYS A 33 -8.33 -8.92 -7.21
N ARG A 34 -8.91 -9.43 -8.31
CA ARG A 34 -8.20 -9.63 -9.59
C ARG A 34 -7.74 -8.31 -10.20
N VAL A 35 -8.60 -7.30 -10.24
CA VAL A 35 -8.28 -5.97 -10.77
C VAL A 35 -7.18 -5.32 -9.93
N ASN A 36 -7.31 -5.34 -8.60
CA ASN A 36 -6.32 -4.80 -7.69
C ASN A 36 -4.96 -5.47 -7.86
N LYS A 37 -4.92 -6.80 -7.98
CA LYS A 37 -3.67 -7.54 -8.19
C LYS A 37 -3.02 -7.19 -9.54
N ARG A 38 -3.82 -7.01 -10.60
CA ARG A 38 -3.33 -6.57 -11.91
C ARG A 38 -2.71 -5.17 -11.83
N SER A 39 -3.40 -4.24 -11.18
CA SER A 39 -2.90 -2.87 -10.96
C SER A 39 -1.63 -2.85 -10.11
N GLN A 40 -1.55 -3.68 -9.07
CA GLN A 40 -0.32 -3.87 -8.29
C GLN A 40 0.84 -4.31 -9.20
N ARG A 41 0.68 -5.41 -9.95
CA ARG A 41 1.71 -5.90 -10.87
C ARG A 41 2.13 -4.87 -11.92
N ARG A 42 1.19 -4.06 -12.43
CA ARG A 42 1.48 -2.98 -13.39
C ARG A 42 2.31 -1.86 -12.74
N ARG A 43 1.97 -1.45 -11.53
CA ARG A 43 2.73 -0.44 -10.77
C ARG A 43 4.13 -0.96 -10.44
N ASP A 44 4.26 -2.19 -9.98
CA ASP A 44 5.54 -2.80 -9.65
C ASP A 44 6.45 -2.87 -10.89
N LYS A 45 5.90 -3.32 -12.04
CA LYS A 45 6.63 -3.32 -13.32
C LYS A 45 7.07 -1.93 -13.74
N ALA A 46 6.22 -0.91 -13.58
CA ALA A 46 6.55 0.47 -13.92
C ALA A 46 7.65 1.05 -13.03
N ARG A 47 7.78 0.58 -11.78
CA ARG A 47 8.84 0.94 -10.83
C ARG A 47 10.11 0.09 -10.99
N GLY A 48 10.18 -0.79 -11.99
CA GLY A 48 11.32 -1.69 -12.19
C GLY A 48 11.39 -2.86 -11.21
N LEU A 49 10.41 -3.02 -10.32
CA LEU A 49 10.38 -4.09 -9.32
C LEU A 49 10.12 -5.45 -9.99
N LYS A 50 10.90 -6.45 -9.58
CA LYS A 50 10.76 -7.85 -10.00
C LYS A 50 10.41 -8.71 -8.79
N ARG A 51 9.51 -9.67 -8.98
CA ARG A 51 9.11 -10.61 -7.92
C ARG A 51 9.96 -11.87 -8.02
N VAL A 52 10.58 -12.23 -6.92
CA VAL A 52 11.37 -13.45 -6.75
C VAL A 52 10.59 -14.36 -5.80
N GLU A 53 10.38 -15.63 -6.20
CA GLU A 53 9.73 -16.65 -5.37
C GLU A 53 10.78 -17.73 -5.04
N VAL A 54 10.97 -18.03 -3.76
CA VAL A 54 12.00 -18.97 -3.28
C VAL A 54 11.37 -19.90 -2.23
N LYS A 55 11.78 -21.17 -2.24
CA LYS A 55 11.47 -22.11 -1.16
C LYS A 55 12.66 -22.16 -0.21
N LEU A 56 12.41 -21.91 1.06
CA LEU A 56 13.41 -21.94 2.12
C LEU A 56 13.00 -22.96 3.18
N PRO A 57 13.95 -23.57 3.90
CA PRO A 57 13.63 -24.38 5.07
C PRO A 57 12.94 -23.55 6.16
N ASP A 58 12.06 -24.18 6.94
CA ASP A 58 11.26 -23.49 7.97
C ASP A 58 12.12 -22.76 9.01
N HIS A 59 13.20 -23.40 9.48
CA HIS A 59 14.14 -22.79 10.44
C HIS A 59 14.76 -21.48 9.93
N VAL A 60 14.98 -21.35 8.61
CA VAL A 60 15.51 -20.11 8.02
C VAL A 60 14.47 -18.99 8.09
N ILE A 61 13.20 -19.33 7.88
CA ILE A 61 12.10 -18.36 8.00
C ILE A 61 11.92 -17.90 9.44
N GLU A 62 12.04 -18.81 10.42
CA GLU A 62 11.97 -18.46 11.85
C GLU A 62 13.07 -17.48 12.25
N HIS A 63 14.32 -17.72 11.81
CA HIS A 63 15.42 -16.79 12.04
C HIS A 63 15.21 -15.44 11.33
N LEU A 64 14.64 -15.45 10.12
CA LEU A 64 14.31 -14.22 9.41
C LEU A 64 13.26 -13.40 10.16
N ASP A 65 12.23 -14.05 10.71
CA ASP A 65 11.18 -13.40 11.49
C ASP A 65 11.72 -12.75 12.76
N ALA A 66 12.56 -13.48 13.50
CA ALA A 66 13.24 -12.94 14.68
C ALA A 66 14.09 -11.71 14.33
N ALA A 67 14.81 -11.73 13.19
CA ALA A 67 15.57 -10.57 12.72
C ALA A 67 14.67 -9.39 12.33
N CYS A 68 13.52 -9.65 11.70
CA CYS A 68 12.53 -8.62 11.36
C CYS A 68 11.98 -7.93 12.61
N GLU A 69 11.66 -8.70 13.65
CA GLU A 69 11.18 -8.16 14.94
C GLU A 69 12.25 -7.32 15.64
N GLN A 70 13.50 -7.79 15.66
CA GLN A 70 14.62 -7.07 16.29
C GLN A 70 14.93 -5.75 15.58
N LEU A 71 14.88 -5.74 14.26
CA LEU A 71 15.16 -4.55 13.44
C LEU A 71 13.93 -3.65 13.24
N ASN A 72 12.74 -4.12 13.64
CA ASN A 72 11.45 -3.48 13.35
C ASN A 72 11.26 -3.18 11.84
N LEU A 73 11.67 -4.13 11.00
CA LEU A 73 11.62 -4.06 9.55
C LEU A 73 10.73 -5.17 8.98
N ASN A 74 10.20 -4.96 7.78
CA ASN A 74 9.45 -6.00 7.09
C ASN A 74 10.40 -7.04 6.47
N ARG A 75 9.94 -8.29 6.30
CA ARG A 75 10.71 -9.37 5.65
C ARG A 75 11.31 -8.95 4.31
N ALA A 76 10.55 -8.20 3.51
CA ALA A 76 11.02 -7.72 2.22
C ALA A 76 12.23 -6.78 2.34
N GLU A 77 12.22 -5.89 3.34
CA GLU A 77 13.29 -4.91 3.59
C GLU A 77 14.55 -5.61 4.11
N VAL A 78 14.39 -6.54 5.07
CA VAL A 78 15.51 -7.33 5.59
C VAL A 78 16.18 -8.15 4.49
N ILE A 79 15.39 -8.80 3.63
CA ILE A 79 15.91 -9.56 2.48
C ILE A 79 16.62 -8.62 1.48
N GLU A 80 16.03 -7.47 1.17
CA GLU A 80 16.62 -6.50 0.25
C GLU A 80 17.96 -5.98 0.78
N LEU A 81 18.02 -5.53 2.03
CA LEU A 81 19.25 -5.06 2.67
C LEU A 81 20.32 -6.15 2.72
N SER A 82 19.94 -7.38 3.08
CA SER A 82 20.85 -8.53 3.10
C SER A 82 21.43 -8.81 1.70
N LEU A 83 20.60 -8.78 0.66
CA LEU A 83 21.03 -8.98 -0.72
C LEU A 83 21.92 -7.83 -1.20
N ARG A 84 21.59 -6.58 -0.89
CA ARG A 84 22.43 -5.43 -1.23
C ARG A 84 23.80 -5.53 -0.57
N HIS A 85 23.83 -5.85 0.71
CA HIS A 85 25.07 -6.05 1.46
C HIS A 85 25.91 -7.18 0.87
N TRP A 86 25.30 -8.35 0.60
CA TRP A 86 26.00 -9.50 0.03
C TRP A 86 26.51 -9.26 -1.40
N LEU A 87 25.76 -8.52 -2.21
CA LEU A 87 26.14 -8.14 -3.58
C LEU A 87 27.08 -6.93 -3.64
N HIS A 88 27.47 -6.36 -2.49
CA HIS A 88 28.24 -5.12 -2.40
C HIS A 88 27.61 -3.95 -3.16
N LEU A 89 26.28 -3.89 -3.19
CA LEU A 89 25.52 -2.77 -3.74
C LEU A 89 25.43 -1.68 -2.65
N GLY A 90 26.42 -0.79 -2.62
CA GLY A 90 26.51 0.34 -1.69
C GLY A 90 25.31 1.30 -1.76
N GLU A 91 25.16 2.13 -0.73
CA GLU A 91 24.26 3.30 -0.77
C GLU A 91 24.90 4.36 -1.68
N ASP A 92 24.36 4.52 -2.90
CA ASP A 92 24.49 5.74 -3.68
C ASP A 92 23.40 6.74 -3.24
#